data_AF-A0A3D0XS12-F1
#
_entry.id   AF-A0A3D0XS12-F1
#
_cell.length_a   1.000
_cell.length_b   1.000
_cell.length_c   1.000
_cell.angle_alpha   90.00
_cell.angle_beta   90.00
_cell.angle_gamma   90.00
#
_symmetry.space_group_name_H-M   'P 1'
#
loop_
_entity.id
_entity.type
_entity.pdbx_description
1 polymer ?
#
loop_
_entity_poly.entity_id
_entity_poly.type
_entity_poly.pdbx_seq_one_letter_code
_entity_poly.pdbx_strand_id
1 'polypeptide(L)'
;NVIRLLKMLTFLPLEEIEQYSTLEGSKLNKAKEILAYELTKQVHGEEAAIKAREAAKALFGSGNNHENMPSTELSQTDLQDGQITILELLVKCGLASSRGEGRRLVEQGGVRVNDVKVSSFSKTFSANVLAKGFILKKGKKVYHKVSLK
;
A
#
# COMPACT_ATOMS: atom_id res chain seq x y z
N ASN A 1 21.33 -5.96 -2.52
CA ASN A 1 20.32 -6.99 -2.18
C ASN A 1 20.29 -7.11 -0.66
N VAL A 2 19.13 -6.92 -0.01
CA VAL A 2 18.98 -6.92 1.46
C VAL A 2 19.38 -8.25 2.09
N ILE A 3 19.14 -9.38 1.40
CA ILE A 3 19.48 -10.72 1.89
C ILE A 3 21.00 -10.88 2.03
N ARG A 4 21.75 -10.35 1.06
CA ARG A 4 23.22 -10.32 1.13
C ARG A 4 23.71 -9.50 2.33
N LEU A 5 23.04 -8.39 2.63
CA LEU A 5 23.40 -7.55 3.77
C LEU A 5 23.10 -8.24 5.11
N LEU A 6 21.97 -8.94 5.22
CA LEU A 6 21.67 -9.77 6.40
C LEU A 6 22.78 -10.80 6.63
N LYS A 7 23.23 -11.50 5.59
CA LYS A 7 24.31 -12.50 5.69
C LYS A 7 25.67 -11.91 6.07
N MET A 8 25.93 -10.65 5.72
CA MET A 8 27.24 -10.00 5.93
C MET A 8 27.32 -9.16 7.21
N LEU A 9 26.20 -8.60 7.66
CA LEU A 9 26.16 -7.56 8.69
C LEU A 9 25.39 -8.01 9.95
N THR A 10 24.85 -9.22 9.97
CA THR A 10 24.09 -9.73 11.13
C THR A 10 24.60 -11.09 11.57
N PHE A 11 24.35 -11.41 12.84
CA PHE A 11 24.65 -12.72 13.42
C PHE A 11 23.42 -13.66 13.38
N LEU A 12 22.43 -13.36 12.52
CA LEU A 12 21.27 -14.22 12.36
C LEU A 12 21.67 -15.57 11.72
N PRO A 13 21.07 -16.69 12.15
CA PRO A 13 21.27 -17.98 11.51
C PRO A 13 20.95 -17.93 10.02
N LEU A 14 21.74 -18.62 9.20
CA LEU A 14 21.52 -18.67 7.76
C LEU A 14 20.13 -19.22 7.40
N GLU A 15 19.66 -20.20 8.17
CA GLU A 15 18.32 -20.79 8.05
C GLU A 15 17.21 -19.75 8.22
N GLU A 16 17.34 -18.82 9.17
CA GLU A 16 16.40 -17.71 9.33
C GLU A 16 16.47 -16.73 8.15
N ILE A 17 17.68 -16.45 7.65
CA ILE A 17 17.87 -15.54 6.53
C ILE A 17 17.25 -16.09 5.24
N GLU A 18 17.30 -17.41 5.05
CA GLU A 18 16.69 -18.08 3.90
C GLU A 18 15.17 -17.90 3.84
N GLN A 19 14.49 -17.81 4.98
CA GLN A 19 13.05 -17.52 5.03
C GLN A 19 12.69 -16.18 4.36
N TYR A 20 13.63 -15.23 4.36
CA TYR A 20 13.45 -13.93 3.72
C TYR A 20 13.86 -13.91 2.24
N SER A 21 14.61 -14.92 1.78
CA SER A 21 15.12 -14.98 0.41
C SER A 21 14.03 -15.15 -0.65
N THR A 22 12.88 -15.71 -0.25
CA THR A 22 11.70 -15.93 -1.08
C THR A 22 10.76 -14.72 -1.11
N LEU A 23 11.03 -13.67 -0.33
CA LEU A 23 10.18 -12.49 -0.24
C LEU A 23 10.45 -11.53 -1.40
N GLU A 24 9.38 -11.11 -2.08
CA GLU A 24 9.45 -10.16 -3.18
C GLU A 24 8.55 -8.94 -2.97
N GLY A 25 8.78 -7.89 -3.77
CA GLY A 25 7.96 -6.68 -3.75
C GLY A 25 7.87 -6.02 -2.38
N SER A 26 6.64 -5.73 -1.93
CA SER A 26 6.40 -5.11 -0.61
C SER A 26 6.77 -6.00 0.56
N LYS A 27 6.78 -7.33 0.38
CA LYS A 27 7.15 -8.28 1.45
C LYS A 27 8.63 -8.19 1.82
N LEU A 28 9.48 -7.71 0.89
CA LEU A 28 10.90 -7.46 1.12
C LEU A 28 11.16 -6.38 2.19
N ASN A 29 10.16 -5.53 2.49
CA ASN A 29 10.30 -4.53 3.56
C ASN A 29 10.52 -5.19 4.93
N LYS A 30 9.95 -6.40 5.15
CA LYS A 30 10.19 -7.17 6.38
C LYS A 30 11.68 -7.49 6.58
N ALA A 31 12.36 -7.92 5.52
CA ALA A 31 13.81 -8.20 5.57
C ALA A 31 14.64 -6.93 5.85
N LYS A 32 14.21 -5.78 5.33
CA LYS A 32 14.87 -4.48 5.57
C LYS A 32 14.68 -4.00 7.01
N GLU A 33 13.48 -4.18 7.56
CA GLU A 33 13.19 -3.84 8.95
C GLU A 33 14.05 -4.66 9.92
N ILE A 34 14.20 -5.97 9.66
CA ILE A 34 15.05 -6.86 10.46
C ILE A 34 16.51 -6.42 10.38
N LEU A 35 17.02 -6.18 9.17
CA LEU A 35 18.39 -5.71 8.98
C LEU A 35 18.67 -4.41 9.75
N ALA A 36 17.74 -3.44 9.66
CA ALA A 36 17.87 -2.17 10.37
C ALA A 36 17.86 -2.36 11.90
N TYR A 37 16.98 -3.24 12.40
CA TYR A 37 16.92 -3.58 13.83
C TYR A 37 18.23 -4.22 14.31
N GLU A 38 18.70 -5.27 13.63
CA GLU A 38 19.92 -5.99 14.03
C GLU A 38 21.16 -5.09 14.02
N LEU A 39 21.30 -4.25 12.99
CA LEU A 39 22.43 -3.34 12.91
C LEU A 39 22.37 -2.27 13.99
N THR A 40 21.18 -1.71 14.25
CA THR A 40 20.99 -0.73 15.33
C THR A 40 21.25 -1.37 16.70
N LYS A 41 20.80 -2.61 16.89
CA LYS A 41 21.03 -3.37 18.13
C LYS A 41 22.52 -3.59 18.37
N GLN A 42 23.28 -3.95 17.32
CA GLN A 42 24.72 -4.16 17.42
C GLN A 42 25.49 -2.88 17.75
N VAL A 43 25.11 -1.73 17.18
CA VAL A 43 25.87 -0.47 17.34
C VAL A 43 25.43 0.33 18.56
N HIS A 44 24.12 0.33 18.86
CA HIS A 44 23.50 1.23 19.84
C HIS A 44 22.80 0.49 20.99
N GLY A 45 22.82 -0.84 21.00
CA GLY A 45 22.12 -1.65 21.99
C GLY A 45 20.64 -1.87 21.66
N GLU A 46 20.05 -2.84 22.36
CA GLU A 46 18.69 -3.31 22.10
C GLU A 46 17.62 -2.26 22.38
N GLU A 47 17.78 -1.48 23.46
CA GLU A 47 16.82 -0.45 23.85
C GLU A 47 16.68 0.63 22.76
N ALA A 48 17.81 1.09 22.21
CA ALA A 48 17.82 2.05 21.13
C ALA A 48 17.21 1.48 19.84
N ALA A 49 17.47 0.21 19.53
CA ALA A 49 16.89 -0.48 18.38
C ALA A 49 15.37 -0.62 18.48
N ILE A 50 14.85 -0.97 19.66
CA ILE A 50 13.41 -1.05 19.93
C ILE A 50 12.77 0.32 19.74
N LYS A 51 13.33 1.36 20.37
CA LYS A 51 12.81 2.74 20.27
C LYS A 51 12.82 3.25 18.82
N ALA A 52 13.89 3.01 18.07
CA ALA A 52 13.99 3.40 16.67
C ALA A 52 12.96 2.66 15.80
N ARG A 53 12.77 1.35 16.03
CA ARG A 53 11.77 0.54 15.32
C ARG A 53 10.35 1.02 15.60
N GLU A 54 10.02 1.34 16.85
CA GLU A 54 8.70 1.85 17.21
C GLU A 54 8.44 3.24 16.62
N ALA A 55 9.41 4.14 16.68
CA ALA A 55 9.31 5.45 16.04
C ALA A 55 9.12 5.33 14.52
N ALA A 56 9.87 4.44 13.86
CA ALA A 56 9.71 4.17 12.44
C ALA A 56 8.33 3.58 12.11
N LYS A 57 7.81 2.67 12.94
CA LYS A 57 6.45 2.13 12.80
C LYS A 57 5.38 3.20 13.00
N ALA A 58 5.54 4.10 13.97
CA ALA A 58 4.61 5.20 14.18
C ALA A 58 4.59 6.19 12.99
N LEU A 59 5.76 6.47 12.40
CA LEU A 59 5.91 7.41 11.29
C LEU A 59 5.56 6.82 9.92
N PHE A 60 5.79 5.51 9.72
CA PHE A 60 5.73 4.86 8.41
C PHE A 60 4.90 3.57 8.35
N GLY A 61 4.50 2.99 9.50
CA GLY A 61 3.76 1.72 9.57
C GLY A 61 2.36 1.78 8.97
N SER A 62 1.78 2.98 8.83
CA SER A 62 0.53 3.24 8.12
C SER A 62 0.71 3.54 6.62
N GLY A 63 1.96 3.56 6.12
CA GLY A 63 2.28 4.20 4.84
C GLY A 63 2.63 3.31 3.65
N ASN A 64 2.75 1.98 3.81
CA ASN A 64 3.17 1.11 2.69
C ASN A 64 2.74 -0.37 2.77
N ASN A 65 1.80 -0.71 3.66
CA ASN A 65 1.27 -2.08 3.73
C ASN A 65 0.18 -2.27 2.67
N HIS A 66 0.56 -2.81 1.50
CA HIS A 66 -0.42 -3.36 0.57
C HIS A 66 -1.24 -4.51 1.20
N GLU A 67 -0.71 -5.20 2.22
CA GLU A 67 -1.40 -6.31 2.90
C GLU A 67 -2.43 -5.86 3.96
N ASN A 68 -2.30 -4.65 4.52
CA ASN A 68 -3.30 -4.04 5.42
C ASN A 68 -3.97 -2.82 4.76
N MET A 69 -3.98 -2.79 3.42
CA MET A 69 -4.61 -1.72 2.68
C MET A 69 -6.12 -1.74 2.94
N PRO A 70 -6.74 -0.60 3.32
CA PRO A 70 -8.19 -0.50 3.38
C PRO A 70 -8.80 -0.97 2.07
N SER A 71 -9.83 -1.81 2.16
CA SER A 71 -10.49 -2.38 0.99
C SER A 71 -11.99 -2.14 1.03
N THR A 72 -12.57 -1.85 -0.13
CA THR A 72 -14.01 -1.79 -0.32
C THR A 72 -14.42 -2.84 -1.35
N GLU A 73 -15.30 -3.74 -0.94
CA GLU A 73 -16.02 -4.63 -1.85
C GLU A 73 -17.29 -3.91 -2.33
N LEU A 74 -17.44 -3.83 -3.65
CA LEU A 74 -18.64 -3.30 -4.28
C LEU A 74 -19.61 -4.45 -4.57
N SER A 75 -20.90 -4.14 -4.58
CA SER A 75 -21.95 -5.05 -5.05
C SER A 75 -22.45 -4.64 -6.44
N GLN A 76 -23.20 -5.54 -7.09
CA GLN A 76 -23.87 -5.24 -8.37
C GLN A 76 -24.78 -4.00 -8.31
N THR A 77 -25.37 -3.71 -7.14
CA THR A 77 -26.22 -2.53 -6.91
C THR A 77 -25.45 -1.22 -6.91
N ASP A 78 -24.12 -1.26 -6.79
CA ASP A 78 -23.27 -0.07 -6.81
C ASP A 78 -22.91 0.36 -8.22
N LEU A 79 -23.20 -0.50 -9.20
CA LEU A 79 -22.96 -0.26 -10.61
C LEU A 79 -24.22 0.32 -11.25
N GLN A 80 -24.06 1.42 -11.98
CA GLN A 80 -25.07 1.95 -12.89
C GLN A 80 -24.75 1.43 -14.28
N ASP A 81 -25.68 0.70 -14.90
CA ASP A 81 -25.50 0.05 -16.21
C ASP A 81 -24.24 -0.84 -16.27
N GLY A 82 -23.93 -1.53 -15.17
CA GLY A 82 -22.74 -2.39 -15.07
C GLY A 82 -21.41 -1.64 -15.01
N GLN A 83 -21.44 -0.33 -14.73
CA GLN A 83 -20.27 0.53 -14.60
C GLN A 83 -20.34 1.44 -13.36
N ILE A 84 -19.19 1.92 -12.91
CA ILE A 84 -19.09 2.93 -11.85
C ILE A 84 -18.06 3.98 -12.23
N THR A 85 -18.32 5.24 -11.89
CA THR A 85 -17.38 6.34 -12.17
C THR A 85 -16.26 6.40 -11.13
N ILE A 86 -15.11 6.99 -11.51
CA ILE A 86 -14.03 7.26 -10.55
C ILE A 86 -14.49 8.13 -9.38
N LEU A 87 -15.43 9.05 -9.60
CA LEU A 87 -15.95 9.92 -8.54
C LEU A 87 -16.76 9.15 -7.51
N GLU A 88 -17.63 8.24 -7.95
CA GLU A 88 -18.40 7.37 -7.06
C GLU A 88 -17.50 6.42 -6.29
N LEU A 89 -16.48 5.87 -6.95
CA LEU A 89 -15.48 5.05 -6.28
C LEU A 89 -14.75 5.80 -5.17
N LEU A 90 -14.29 7.03 -5.43
CA LEU A 90 -13.59 7.83 -4.43
C LEU A 90 -14.47 8.10 -3.21
N VAL A 91 -15.76 8.38 -3.41
CA VAL A 91 -16.70 8.61 -2.30
C VAL A 91 -17.00 7.32 -1.55
N LYS A 92 -17.33 6.22 -2.26
CA LYS A 92 -17.62 4.91 -1.64
C LYS A 92 -16.43 4.35 -0.86
N CYS A 93 -15.21 4.58 -1.33
CA CYS A 93 -14.00 4.15 -0.65
C CYS A 93 -13.61 5.09 0.52
N GLY A 94 -14.38 6.15 0.79
CA GLY A 94 -14.04 7.15 1.82
C GLY A 94 -12.79 7.99 1.48
N LEU A 95 -12.33 7.94 0.23
CA LEU A 95 -11.18 8.72 -0.24
C LEU A 95 -11.53 10.16 -0.57
N ALA A 96 -12.81 10.48 -0.77
CA ALA A 96 -13.31 11.84 -0.93
C ALA A 96 -14.62 12.00 -0.15
N SER A 97 -14.78 13.15 0.52
CA SER A 97 -16.00 13.52 1.25
C SER A 97 -17.19 13.79 0.34
N SER A 98 -16.94 14.15 -0.92
CA SER A 98 -17.97 14.46 -1.92
C SER A 98 -17.47 14.25 -3.34
N ARG A 99 -18.40 14.19 -4.31
CA ARG A 99 -18.09 14.14 -5.75
C ARG A 99 -17.29 15.37 -6.20
N GLY A 100 -17.55 16.54 -5.60
CA GLY A 100 -16.82 17.78 -5.87
C GLY A 100 -15.35 17.70 -5.46
N GLU A 101 -15.07 17.17 -4.25
CA GLU A 101 -13.69 16.90 -3.82
C GLU A 101 -13.02 15.88 -4.75
N GLY A 102 -13.73 14.81 -5.10
CA GLY A 102 -13.24 13.79 -6.03
C GLY A 102 -12.81 14.37 -7.38
N ARG A 103 -13.64 15.25 -7.98
CA ARG A 103 -13.31 15.93 -9.25
C ARG A 103 -12.03 16.75 -9.12
N ARG A 104 -11.94 17.57 -8.06
CA ARG A 104 -10.75 18.39 -7.81
C ARG A 104 -9.49 17.53 -7.66
N LEU A 105 -9.57 16.41 -6.96
CA LEU A 105 -8.45 15.47 -6.79
C LEU A 105 -7.99 14.87 -8.12
N VAL A 106 -8.93 14.52 -9.00
CA VAL A 106 -8.60 13.99 -10.33
C VAL A 106 -7.95 15.06 -11.21
N GLU A 107 -8.53 16.26 -11.26
CA GLU A 107 -8.00 17.39 -12.05
C GLU A 107 -6.60 17.81 -11.59
N GLN A 108 -6.36 17.81 -10.28
CA GLN A 108 -5.04 18.08 -9.70
C GLN A 108 -4.06 16.91 -9.88
N GLY A 109 -4.49 15.78 -10.45
CA GLY A 109 -3.65 14.62 -10.68
C GLY A 109 -3.32 13.81 -9.43
N GLY A 110 -4.09 13.99 -8.36
CA GLY A 110 -3.94 13.31 -7.08
C GLY A 110 -4.52 11.90 -7.06
N VAL A 111 -5.10 11.41 -8.15
CA VAL A 111 -5.74 10.09 -8.21
C VAL A 111 -5.03 9.18 -9.22
N ARG A 112 -4.71 7.97 -8.79
CA ARG A 112 -4.16 6.91 -9.65
C ARG A 112 -4.90 5.59 -9.46
N VAL A 113 -4.96 4.79 -10.52
CA VAL A 113 -5.47 3.42 -10.52
C VAL A 113 -4.36 2.50 -11.01
N ASN A 114 -3.96 1.52 -10.20
CA ASN A 114 -2.80 0.65 -10.49
C ASN A 114 -1.56 1.46 -10.94
N ASP A 115 -1.26 2.53 -10.18
CA ASP A 115 -0.20 3.52 -10.44
C ASP A 115 -0.31 4.35 -11.74
N VAL A 116 -1.34 4.12 -12.56
CA VAL A 116 -1.66 4.94 -13.73
C VAL A 116 -2.49 6.15 -13.31
N LYS A 117 -2.05 7.35 -13.69
CA LYS A 117 -2.75 8.61 -13.41
C LYS A 117 -4.14 8.60 -14.07
N VAL A 118 -5.16 8.97 -13.30
CA VAL A 118 -6.49 9.23 -13.86
C VAL A 118 -6.52 10.63 -14.45
N SER A 119 -6.74 10.73 -15.75
CA SER A 119 -6.75 11.99 -16.50
C SER A 119 -8.13 12.63 -16.63
N SER A 120 -9.21 11.87 -16.40
CA SER A 120 -10.59 12.36 -16.51
C SER A 120 -11.44 11.92 -15.33
N PHE A 121 -12.23 12.85 -14.79
CA PHE A 121 -13.24 12.56 -13.77
C PHE A 121 -14.43 11.77 -14.32
N SER A 122 -14.59 11.70 -15.65
CA SER A 122 -15.62 10.88 -16.30
C SER A 122 -15.19 9.42 -16.51
N LYS A 123 -13.98 9.04 -16.07
CA LYS A 123 -13.49 7.67 -16.24
C LYS A 123 -14.41 6.69 -15.52
N THR A 124 -14.88 5.67 -16.25
CA THR A 124 -15.71 4.59 -15.73
C THR A 124 -14.93 3.28 -15.64
N PHE A 125 -15.40 2.38 -14.78
CA PHE A 125 -14.89 1.03 -14.60
C PHE A 125 -16.06 0.07 -14.73
N SER A 126 -15.93 -0.92 -15.62
CA SER A 126 -16.94 -1.95 -15.78
C SER A 126 -16.80 -3.06 -14.74
N ALA A 127 -17.87 -3.83 -14.55
CA ALA A 127 -17.88 -4.99 -13.66
C ALA A 127 -16.70 -5.94 -13.90
N ASN A 128 -16.32 -6.20 -15.16
CA ASN A 128 -15.18 -7.06 -15.51
C ASN A 128 -13.84 -6.54 -14.99
N VAL A 129 -13.65 -5.22 -14.97
CA VAL A 129 -12.41 -4.60 -14.45
C VAL A 129 -12.40 -4.69 -12.92
N LEU A 130 -13.54 -4.47 -12.28
CA LEU A 130 -13.68 -4.52 -10.83
C LEU A 130 -13.60 -5.95 -10.28
N ALA A 131 -14.06 -6.95 -11.04
CA ALA A 131 -13.96 -8.37 -10.69
C ALA A 131 -12.49 -8.83 -10.58
N LYS A 132 -11.59 -8.23 -11.37
CA LYS A 132 -10.14 -8.47 -11.24
C LYS A 132 -9.52 -7.76 -10.03
N GLY A 133 -10.22 -6.75 -9.50
CA GLY A 133 -9.74 -5.86 -8.46
C GLY A 133 -8.63 -4.91 -8.92
N PHE A 134 -8.53 -3.76 -8.28
CA PHE A 134 -7.43 -2.81 -8.50
C PHE A 134 -7.16 -1.95 -7.26
N ILE A 135 -6.04 -1.23 -7.30
CA ILE A 135 -5.62 -0.31 -6.24
C ILE A 135 -5.92 1.12 -6.69
N LEU A 136 -6.71 1.83 -5.89
CA LEU A 136 -6.84 3.28 -5.93
C LEU A 136 -5.78 3.92 -5.04
N LYS A 137 -5.24 5.04 -5.52
CA LYS A 137 -4.27 5.84 -4.77
C LYS A 137 -4.69 7.30 -4.74
N LYS A 138 -4.79 7.87 -3.54
CA LYS A 138 -4.96 9.31 -3.29
C LYS A 138 -3.62 9.90 -2.82
N GLY A 139 -3.06 10.80 -3.63
CA GLY A 139 -1.76 11.43 -3.37
C GLY A 139 -0.60 10.44 -3.35
N LYS A 140 0.33 10.60 -2.40
CA LYS A 140 1.57 9.80 -2.33
C LYS A 140 1.46 8.56 -1.45
N LYS A 141 0.64 8.60 -0.40
CA LYS A 141 0.66 7.62 0.70
C LYS A 141 -0.67 6.92 0.99
N VAL A 142 -1.78 7.39 0.42
CA VAL A 142 -3.10 6.78 0.67
C VAL A 142 -3.40 5.80 -0.44
N TYR A 143 -3.57 4.54 -0.06
CA TYR A 143 -3.90 3.44 -0.96
C TYR A 143 -5.19 2.76 -0.51
N HIS A 144 -6.00 2.29 -1.45
CA HIS A 144 -7.26 1.62 -1.19
C HIS A 144 -7.53 0.55 -2.23
N LYS A 145 -7.87 -0.68 -1.82
CA LYS A 145 -8.19 -1.77 -2.73
C LYS A 145 -9.68 -1.77 -3.05
N VAL A 146 -10.02 -1.93 -4.32
CA VAL A 146 -11.41 -2.04 -4.79
C VAL A 146 -11.58 -3.35 -5.53
N SER A 147 -12.65 -4.07 -5.23
CA SER A 147 -13.07 -5.28 -5.97
C SER A 147 -14.58 -5.38 -6.03
N LEU A 148 -15.10 -6.08 -7.04
CA LEU A 148 -16.51 -6.46 -7.12
C LEU A 148 -16.71 -7.85 -6.49
N LYS A 149 -17.77 -8.01 -5.71
CA LYS A 149 -18.22 -9.28 -5.16
C LYS A 149 -19.16 -10.02 -6.10
#